data_AF-X0X0M1-F1
#
_entry.id   AF-X0X0M1-F1
#
_cell.length_a   1.000
_cell.length_b   1.000
_cell.length_c   1.000
_cell.angle_alpha   90.00
_cell.angle_beta   90.00
_cell.angle_gamma   90.00
#
_symmetry.space_group_name_H-M   'P 1'
#
loop_
_entity.id
_entity.type
_entity.pdbx_description
1 polymer ?
#
loop_
_entity_poly.entity_id
_entity_poly.type
_entity_poly.pdbx_seq_one_letter_code
_entity_poly.pdbx_strand_id
1 'polypeptide(L)'
;STCFPGRLVSFETGSDNHHTYCFVRFFPLQYIPNQEKAVLVTDAIIDIYYNVESHKKGHSKSMGSERNVIIYPQEFHAQAESLKNFHDNELVIPTALITTEWISANYDTAEKPDYSGYSSNQPSCIQDYNFTLARKIITYLRDTPSHPNLEYVTLLGDAEKIPPSYYFALDPEETWADYWSPTDFLYASPDYDFVPNYGIGRISVSNTIELAHVVTKIKDWYPADWSWFQNVVIPGGNPFPDWL
;
A
#
# COMPACT_ATOMS: atom_id res chain seq x y z
N SER A 1 -0.10 -37.39 -15.18
CA SER A 1 -1.09 -36.52 -15.85
C SER A 1 -1.83 -35.78 -14.75
N THR A 2 -1.64 -34.47 -14.61
CA THR A 2 -2.17 -33.70 -13.48
C THR A 2 -3.49 -33.05 -13.84
N CYS A 3 -4.45 -33.15 -12.92
CA CYS A 3 -5.71 -32.46 -12.96
C CYS A 3 -5.48 -30.96 -12.73
N PHE A 4 -6.20 -30.08 -13.42
CA PHE A 4 -6.13 -28.62 -13.23
C PHE A 4 -7.44 -28.08 -12.64
N PRO A 5 -7.40 -27.24 -11.58
CA PRO A 5 -6.21 -26.79 -10.84
C PRO A 5 -5.61 -27.83 -9.88
N GLY A 6 -6.20 -29.03 -9.77
CA GLY A 6 -5.64 -30.15 -9.00
C GLY A 6 -5.90 -30.07 -7.50
N ARG A 7 -6.68 -29.07 -7.07
CA ARG A 7 -7.23 -28.91 -5.73
C ARG A 7 -8.66 -28.39 -5.83
N LEU A 8 -9.53 -28.81 -4.93
CA LEU A 8 -10.93 -28.38 -4.89
C LEU A 8 -11.13 -27.12 -4.04
N VAL A 9 -10.33 -26.95 -3.00
CA VAL A 9 -10.40 -25.79 -2.10
C VAL A 9 -8.99 -25.25 -1.89
N SER A 10 -8.86 -23.94 -1.83
CA SER A 10 -7.71 -23.26 -1.24
C SER A 10 -8.19 -22.11 -0.37
N PHE A 11 -7.35 -21.63 0.54
CA PHE A 11 -7.64 -20.44 1.31
C PHE A 11 -6.40 -19.58 1.43
N GLU A 12 -6.62 -18.29 1.64
CA GLU A 12 -5.63 -17.29 2.05
C GLU A 12 -6.22 -16.48 3.20
N THR A 13 -5.37 -15.92 4.05
CA THR A 13 -5.81 -15.07 5.17
C THR A 13 -5.15 -13.71 5.07
N GLY A 14 -5.84 -12.67 5.53
CA GLY A 14 -5.24 -11.36 5.71
C GLY A 14 -5.92 -10.55 6.80
N SER A 15 -5.38 -9.37 7.13
CA SER A 15 -5.81 -8.57 8.28
C SER A 15 -5.78 -7.07 7.98
N ASP A 16 -6.82 -6.33 8.37
CA ASP A 16 -6.88 -4.86 8.23
C ASP A 16 -6.61 -4.12 9.55
N ASN A 17 -5.88 -4.76 10.48
CA ASN A 17 -5.70 -4.39 11.90
C ASN A 17 -6.97 -4.45 12.78
N HIS A 18 -8.17 -4.54 12.21
CA HIS A 18 -9.43 -4.61 12.96
C HIS A 18 -10.11 -5.98 12.82
N HIS A 19 -9.98 -6.60 11.66
CA HIS A 19 -10.61 -7.84 11.24
C HIS A 19 -9.57 -8.75 10.60
N THR A 20 -9.75 -10.06 10.80
CA THR A 20 -9.04 -11.09 10.04
C THR A 20 -9.99 -11.66 9.00
N TYR A 21 -9.54 -11.66 7.75
CA TYR A 21 -10.24 -12.19 6.60
C TYR A 21 -9.71 -13.58 6.26
N CYS A 22 -10.61 -14.48 5.86
CA CYS A 22 -10.27 -15.78 5.28
C CYS A 22 -10.93 -15.89 3.91
N PHE A 23 -10.13 -15.86 2.85
CA PHE A 23 -10.56 -15.93 1.46
C PHE A 23 -10.53 -17.38 1.00
N VAL A 24 -11.68 -18.04 1.03
CA VAL A 24 -11.82 -19.42 0.56
C VAL A 24 -12.17 -19.45 -0.92
N ARG A 25 -11.34 -20.11 -1.72
CA ARG A 25 -11.58 -20.37 -3.15
C ARG A 25 -12.00 -21.82 -3.34
N PHE A 26 -13.15 -22.02 -3.95
CA PHE A 26 -13.65 -23.33 -4.34
C PHE A 26 -13.52 -23.48 -5.86
N PHE A 27 -12.92 -24.58 -6.31
CA PHE A 27 -12.69 -24.94 -7.71
C PHE A 27 -13.58 -26.13 -8.09
N PRO A 28 -14.88 -25.90 -8.35
CA PRO A 28 -15.84 -26.98 -8.61
C PRO A 28 -15.56 -27.71 -9.93
N LEU A 29 -14.89 -27.04 -10.88
CA LEU A 29 -14.54 -27.61 -12.16
C LEU A 29 -13.07 -28.06 -12.15
N GLN A 30 -12.85 -29.31 -12.51
CA GLN A 30 -11.55 -29.94 -12.59
C GLN A 30 -11.37 -30.51 -14.00
N TYR A 31 -10.35 -30.06 -14.73
CA TYR A 31 -10.09 -30.49 -16.10
C TYR A 31 -8.89 -31.43 -16.17
N ILE A 32 -9.02 -32.50 -16.95
CA ILE A 32 -7.98 -33.52 -17.19
C ILE A 32 -7.64 -33.48 -18.69
N PRO A 33 -6.62 -32.69 -19.10
CA PRO A 33 -6.33 -32.43 -20.52
C PRO A 33 -6.11 -33.70 -21.35
N ASN A 34 -5.28 -34.62 -20.84
CA ASN A 34 -4.92 -35.84 -21.58
C ASN A 34 -6.11 -36.82 -21.78
N GLN A 35 -7.23 -36.58 -21.11
CA GLN A 35 -8.44 -37.38 -21.25
C GLN A 35 -9.58 -36.60 -21.90
N GLU A 36 -9.39 -35.30 -22.19
CA GLU A 36 -10.45 -34.39 -22.66
C GLU A 36 -11.70 -34.45 -21.78
N LYS A 37 -11.50 -34.61 -20.46
CA LYS A 37 -12.58 -34.79 -19.48
C LYS A 37 -12.61 -33.64 -18.49
N ALA A 38 -13.82 -33.22 -18.16
CA ALA A 38 -14.09 -32.32 -17.06
C ALA A 38 -14.87 -33.07 -15.97
N VAL A 39 -14.50 -32.82 -14.71
CA VAL A 39 -15.23 -33.26 -13.53
C VAL A 39 -15.81 -32.01 -12.88
N LEU A 40 -17.12 -32.00 -12.70
CA LEU A 40 -17.84 -30.93 -12.02
C LEU A 40 -18.33 -31.44 -10.67
N VAL A 41 -17.93 -30.76 -9.59
CA VAL A 41 -18.50 -30.95 -8.27
C VAL A 41 -19.83 -30.20 -8.23
N THR A 42 -20.93 -30.94 -8.06
CA THR A 42 -22.29 -30.38 -8.00
C THR A 42 -22.68 -29.98 -6.58
N ASP A 43 -22.08 -30.61 -5.56
CA ASP A 43 -22.41 -30.44 -4.15
C ASP A 43 -21.14 -30.46 -3.30
N ALA A 44 -20.97 -29.47 -2.42
CA ALA A 44 -19.87 -29.39 -1.48
C ALA A 44 -20.27 -28.65 -0.19
N ILE A 45 -19.72 -29.10 0.94
CA ILE A 45 -19.75 -28.38 2.22
C ILE A 45 -18.31 -28.03 2.56
N ILE A 46 -18.06 -26.76 2.90
CA ILE A 46 -16.72 -26.28 3.25
C ILE A 46 -16.77 -25.76 4.67
N ASP A 47 -16.15 -26.50 5.59
CA ASP A 47 -16.02 -26.12 6.99
C ASP A 47 -14.66 -25.44 7.23
N ILE A 48 -14.68 -24.31 7.96
CA ILE A 48 -13.48 -23.52 8.26
C ILE A 48 -13.21 -23.58 9.76
N TYR A 49 -11.99 -23.95 10.14
CA TYR A 49 -11.52 -24.03 11.53
C TYR A 49 -10.30 -23.12 11.70
N TYR A 50 -10.22 -22.39 12.81
CA TYR A 50 -9.11 -21.47 13.09
C TYR A 50 -8.76 -21.42 14.59
N ASN A 51 -7.50 -21.04 14.88
CA ASN A 51 -6.97 -20.83 16.22
C ASN A 51 -6.57 -19.35 16.39
N VAL A 52 -6.75 -18.80 17.59
CA VAL A 52 -6.37 -17.41 17.91
C VAL A 52 -5.07 -17.43 18.72
N GLU A 53 -3.96 -16.95 18.14
CA GLU A 53 -2.70 -16.77 18.86
C GLU A 53 -2.54 -15.34 19.38
N SER A 54 -2.00 -15.18 20.59
CA SER A 54 -1.77 -13.87 21.21
C SER A 54 -0.40 -13.29 20.85
N HIS A 55 -0.35 -12.16 20.13
CA HIS A 55 0.91 -11.51 19.73
C HIS A 55 1.67 -10.87 20.92
N LYS A 56 3.00 -10.93 20.87
CA LYS A 56 3.93 -10.32 21.85
C LYS A 56 4.21 -8.84 21.52
N LYS A 57 4.32 -8.02 22.57
CA LYS A 57 4.47 -6.55 22.52
C LYS A 57 5.87 -6.11 22.03
N GLY A 58 5.88 -5.18 21.06
CA GLY A 58 7.06 -4.46 20.55
C GLY A 58 7.56 -3.33 21.46
N HIS A 59 8.73 -2.77 21.12
CA HIS A 59 9.51 -1.84 21.95
C HIS A 59 9.08 -0.37 21.81
N SER A 60 9.14 0.33 22.96
CA SER A 60 8.56 1.63 23.24
C SER A 60 9.19 2.82 22.49
N LYS A 61 8.39 3.43 21.62
CA LYS A 61 7.94 4.83 21.76
C LYS A 61 6.49 4.88 21.27
N SER A 62 5.51 4.71 22.16
CA SER A 62 4.12 4.67 21.73
C SER A 62 3.73 6.02 21.15
N MET A 63 3.39 6.05 19.87
CA MET A 63 2.40 7.03 19.40
C MET A 63 1.11 6.70 20.15
N GLY A 64 0.50 7.71 20.75
CA GLY A 64 -0.71 7.59 21.56
C GLY A 64 -1.96 7.34 20.71
N SER A 65 -2.91 8.26 20.79
CA SER A 65 -4.23 8.17 20.15
C SER A 65 -4.24 8.63 18.68
N GLU A 66 -3.07 8.74 18.02
CA GLU A 66 -2.98 9.20 16.63
C GLU A 66 -3.60 8.19 15.66
N ARG A 67 -4.45 8.71 14.77
CA ARG A 67 -5.13 7.96 13.71
C ARG A 67 -4.46 8.12 12.35
N ASN A 68 -3.62 9.14 12.18
CA ASN A 68 -2.86 9.37 10.95
C ASN A 68 -1.38 9.60 11.29
N VAL A 69 -0.48 9.25 10.37
CA VAL A 69 0.91 9.67 10.39
C VAL A 69 1.29 10.33 9.08
N ILE A 70 1.96 11.47 9.17
CA ILE A 70 2.60 12.11 8.03
C ILE A 70 4.07 11.69 8.03
N ILE A 71 4.50 10.99 6.98
CA ILE A 71 5.90 10.63 6.70
C ILE A 71 6.45 11.62 5.69
N TYR A 72 7.56 12.28 6.00
CA TYR A 72 8.12 13.37 5.19
C TYR A 72 9.65 13.49 5.35
N PRO A 73 10.39 14.04 4.39
CA PRO A 73 11.80 14.40 4.60
C PRO A 73 11.90 15.65 5.49
N GLN A 74 12.97 15.78 6.29
CA GLN A 74 13.11 16.87 7.27
C GLN A 74 12.92 18.29 6.67
N GLU A 75 13.29 18.49 5.41
CA GLU A 75 13.12 19.77 4.70
C GLU A 75 11.66 20.22 4.51
N PHE A 76 10.69 19.30 4.61
CA PHE A 76 9.25 19.59 4.48
C PHE A 76 8.54 19.85 5.81
N HIS A 77 9.30 19.95 6.91
CA HIS A 77 8.76 20.05 8.26
C HIS A 77 7.72 21.16 8.45
N ALA A 78 7.99 22.37 7.96
CA ALA A 78 7.08 23.50 8.15
C ALA A 78 5.70 23.25 7.52
N GLN A 79 5.66 22.67 6.31
CA GLN A 79 4.43 22.34 5.62
C GLN A 79 3.75 21.09 6.22
N ALA A 80 4.53 20.11 6.69
CA ALA A 80 4.01 18.96 7.41
C ALA A 80 3.31 19.37 8.71
N GLU A 81 3.88 20.30 9.49
CA GLU A 81 3.24 20.89 10.66
C GLU A 81 1.96 21.66 10.28
N SER A 82 1.98 22.44 9.20
CA SER A 82 0.78 23.14 8.71
C SER A 82 -0.36 22.17 8.38
N LEU A 83 -0.03 21.05 7.73
CA LEU A 83 -1.01 20.02 7.37
C LEU A 83 -1.50 19.25 8.60
N LYS A 84 -0.60 18.89 9.54
CA LYS A 84 -0.98 18.29 10.83
C LYS A 84 -1.95 19.20 11.59
N ASN A 85 -1.66 20.50 11.68
CA ASN A 85 -2.54 21.44 12.38
C ASN A 85 -3.92 21.50 11.73
N PHE A 86 -4.01 21.40 10.41
CA PHE A 86 -5.29 21.30 9.71
C PHE A 86 -6.02 19.98 10.04
N HIS A 87 -5.33 18.84 10.00
CA HIS A 87 -5.92 17.55 10.36
C HIS A 87 -6.44 17.52 11.81
N ASP A 88 -5.63 17.98 12.75
CA ASP A 88 -5.96 17.93 14.18
C ASP A 88 -7.13 18.86 14.53
N ASN A 89 -7.13 20.09 14.00
CA ASN A 89 -8.06 21.13 14.43
C ASN A 89 -9.33 21.20 13.58
N GLU A 90 -9.22 21.02 12.26
CA GLU A 90 -10.36 21.19 11.34
C GLU A 90 -11.04 19.86 11.01
N LEU A 91 -10.26 18.78 10.89
CA LEU A 91 -10.78 17.44 10.59
C LEU A 91 -10.98 16.58 11.84
N VAL A 92 -10.40 16.99 12.98
CA VAL A 92 -10.40 16.22 14.23
C VAL A 92 -9.80 14.81 14.04
N ILE A 93 -8.71 14.73 13.27
CA ILE A 93 -7.94 13.52 13.03
C ILE A 93 -6.56 13.68 13.67
N PRO A 94 -6.35 13.13 14.89
CA PRO A 94 -5.06 13.20 15.57
C PRO A 94 -3.94 12.63 14.70
N THR A 95 -2.98 13.48 14.34
CA THR A 95 -1.95 13.17 13.34
C THR A 95 -0.55 13.21 13.93
N ALA A 96 0.27 12.19 13.72
CA ALA A 96 1.69 12.20 14.07
C ALA A 96 2.56 12.75 12.93
N LEU A 97 3.74 13.29 13.26
CA LEU A 97 4.77 13.69 12.31
C LEU A 97 6.00 12.80 12.49
N ILE A 98 6.42 12.12 11.42
CA ILE A 98 7.62 11.27 11.44
C ILE A 98 8.47 11.56 10.21
N THR A 99 9.78 11.71 10.40
CA THR A 99 10.68 11.98 9.28
C THR A 99 11.26 10.70 8.69
N THR A 100 11.56 10.72 7.39
CA THR A 100 12.25 9.60 6.73
C THR A 100 13.63 9.36 7.34
N GLU A 101 14.33 10.41 7.77
CA GLU A 101 15.61 10.31 8.47
C GLU A 101 15.47 9.58 9.82
N TRP A 102 14.40 9.87 10.57
CA TRP A 102 14.14 9.20 11.83
C TRP A 102 13.82 7.72 11.61
N ILE A 103 12.97 7.37 10.65
CA ILE A 103 12.70 5.96 10.30
C ILE A 103 14.00 5.26 9.88
N SER A 104 14.80 5.91 9.02
CA SER A 104 16.08 5.37 8.54
C SER A 104 17.06 5.06 9.67
N ALA A 105 17.08 5.89 10.73
CA ALA A 105 17.97 5.71 11.86
C ALA A 105 17.47 4.71 12.92
N ASN A 106 16.17 4.47 13.03
CA ASN A 106 15.58 3.74 14.17
C ASN A 106 14.98 2.38 13.82
N TYR A 107 14.76 2.07 12.53
CA TYR A 107 14.19 0.80 12.11
C TYR A 107 15.17 -0.01 11.25
N ASP A 108 15.10 -1.33 11.42
CA ASP A 108 15.72 -2.30 10.52
C ASP A 108 14.87 -2.50 9.27
N THR A 109 15.45 -3.08 8.22
CA THR A 109 14.71 -3.39 6.99
C THR A 109 13.82 -4.61 7.19
N ALA A 110 12.53 -4.51 6.85
CA ALA A 110 11.63 -5.66 6.71
C ALA A 110 12.18 -6.64 5.69
N GLU A 111 11.80 -7.91 5.66
CA GLU A 111 12.20 -8.85 4.61
C GLU A 111 11.81 -8.38 3.20
N LYS A 112 12.51 -8.91 2.19
CA LYS A 112 12.19 -8.61 0.80
C LYS A 112 10.81 -9.19 0.47
N PRO A 113 9.91 -8.45 -0.21
CA PRO A 113 8.67 -9.03 -0.72
C PRO A 113 8.94 -10.21 -1.64
N ASP A 114 8.17 -11.29 -1.51
CA ASP A 114 8.25 -12.50 -2.34
C ASP A 114 7.39 -12.36 -3.60
N TYR A 115 7.62 -11.27 -4.34
CA TYR A 115 6.90 -10.97 -5.58
C TYR A 115 7.86 -10.62 -6.70
N SER A 116 7.44 -10.92 -7.93
CA SER A 116 8.15 -10.48 -9.14
C SER A 116 8.30 -8.97 -9.14
N GLY A 117 9.53 -8.49 -9.31
CA GLY A 117 9.85 -7.08 -9.17
C GLY A 117 11.25 -6.83 -8.67
N TYR A 118 11.42 -5.65 -8.06
CA TYR A 118 12.72 -5.11 -7.71
C TYR A 118 13.57 -6.10 -6.91
N SER A 119 14.75 -6.41 -7.42
CA SER A 119 15.74 -7.27 -6.78
C SER A 119 17.07 -6.54 -6.68
N SER A 120 18.14 -7.23 -6.29
CA SER A 120 19.48 -6.65 -6.31
C SER A 120 19.95 -6.25 -7.72
N ASN A 121 19.38 -6.83 -8.78
CA ASN A 121 19.67 -6.48 -10.16
C ASN A 121 18.61 -5.49 -10.65
N GLN A 122 18.91 -4.21 -10.49
CA GLN A 122 18.03 -3.09 -10.86
C GLN A 122 18.05 -2.90 -12.39
N PRO A 123 16.87 -2.80 -13.06
CA PRO A 123 16.82 -2.41 -14.46
C PRO A 123 17.29 -0.97 -14.62
N SER A 124 17.91 -0.63 -15.74
CA SER A 124 18.48 0.70 -16.00
C SER A 124 17.45 1.84 -15.99
N CYS A 125 16.16 1.52 -16.16
CA CYS A 125 15.06 2.49 -16.15
C CYS A 125 14.65 2.95 -14.75
N ILE A 126 15.02 2.19 -13.70
CA ILE A 126 14.85 2.61 -12.31
C ILE A 126 16.20 3.15 -11.88
N GLN A 127 16.26 4.37 -11.37
CA GLN A 127 17.49 4.99 -10.88
C GLN A 127 17.31 5.44 -9.44
N ASP A 128 18.38 5.35 -8.65
CA ASP A 128 18.46 5.86 -7.28
C ASP A 128 17.34 5.41 -6.33
N TYR A 129 16.72 4.26 -6.61
CA TYR A 129 15.67 3.71 -5.77
C TYR A 129 16.20 3.29 -4.40
N ASN A 130 15.80 4.01 -3.36
CA ASN A 130 16.18 3.73 -1.98
C ASN A 130 15.37 2.57 -1.39
N PHE A 131 15.64 1.36 -1.88
CA PHE A 131 14.94 0.14 -1.45
C PHE A 131 15.13 -0.17 0.05
N THR A 132 16.27 0.24 0.61
CA THR A 132 16.54 0.15 2.05
C THR A 132 15.55 0.99 2.85
N LEU A 133 15.39 2.28 2.51
CA LEU A 133 14.42 3.14 3.19
C LEU A 133 12.99 2.64 2.99
N ALA A 134 12.65 2.15 1.79
CA ALA A 134 11.32 1.58 1.55
C ALA A 134 11.00 0.44 2.52
N ARG A 135 11.92 -0.51 2.68
CA ARG A 135 11.76 -1.64 3.61
C ARG A 135 11.78 -1.22 5.09
N LYS A 136 12.45 -0.11 5.44
CA LYS A 136 12.40 0.44 6.80
C LYS A 136 11.05 1.11 7.10
N ILE A 137 10.45 1.78 6.13
CA ILE A 137 9.08 2.32 6.25
C ILE A 137 8.09 1.17 6.46
N ILE A 138 8.25 0.04 5.76
CA ILE A 138 7.44 -1.17 5.98
C ILE A 138 7.59 -1.66 7.43
N THR A 139 8.80 -1.79 7.96
CA THR A 139 9.00 -2.19 9.38
C THR A 139 8.36 -1.21 10.35
N TYR A 140 8.48 0.10 10.10
CA TYR A 140 7.83 1.12 10.90
C TYR A 140 6.31 0.91 10.93
N LEU A 141 5.68 0.70 9.76
CA LEU A 141 4.25 0.46 9.64
C LEU A 141 3.81 -0.91 10.18
N ARG A 142 4.71 -1.90 10.31
CA ARG A 142 4.39 -3.18 10.99
C ARG A 142 4.39 -3.08 12.52
N ASP A 143 4.98 -2.05 13.09
CA ASP A 143 5.08 -1.89 14.55
C ASP A 143 3.75 -1.42 15.16
N THR A 144 2.66 -2.15 14.88
CA THR A 144 1.30 -1.88 15.37
C THR A 144 1.21 -1.69 16.88
N PRO A 145 2.01 -2.36 17.73
CA PRO A 145 2.02 -2.05 19.17
C PRO A 145 2.47 -0.62 19.49
N SER A 146 3.31 -0.01 18.66
CA SER A 146 3.76 1.38 18.80
C SER A 146 2.79 2.39 18.22
N HIS A 147 1.83 1.97 17.39
CA HIS A 147 0.82 2.83 16.77
C HIS A 147 -0.56 2.16 16.70
N PRO A 148 -1.14 1.82 17.87
CA PRO A 148 -2.29 0.92 17.95
C PRO A 148 -3.60 1.46 17.36
N ASN A 149 -3.67 2.76 17.06
CA ASN A 149 -4.86 3.42 16.51
C ASN A 149 -4.63 3.97 15.10
N LEU A 150 -3.49 3.64 14.46
CA LEU A 150 -3.15 4.18 13.15
C LEU A 150 -4.10 3.60 12.08
N GLU A 151 -4.73 4.48 11.31
CA GLU A 151 -5.67 4.14 10.23
C GLU A 151 -5.19 4.70 8.89
N TYR A 152 -4.50 5.85 8.90
CA TYR A 152 -4.08 6.58 7.70
C TYR A 152 -2.59 6.85 7.69
N VAL A 153 -1.99 6.85 6.50
CA VAL A 153 -0.61 7.29 6.28
C VAL A 153 -0.59 8.29 5.13
N THR A 154 -0.04 9.46 5.41
CA THR A 154 0.20 10.50 4.41
C THR A 154 1.69 10.56 4.08
N LEU A 155 2.06 10.31 2.83
CA LEU A 155 3.44 10.45 2.34
C LEU A 155 3.60 11.83 1.70
N LEU A 156 4.51 12.67 2.22
CA LEU A 156 4.82 13.98 1.63
C LEU A 156 6.16 13.94 0.91
N GLY A 157 6.12 13.72 -0.40
CA GLY A 157 7.30 13.67 -1.25
C GLY A 157 7.09 12.82 -2.49
N ASP A 158 7.86 13.13 -3.52
CA ASP A 158 8.00 12.27 -4.71
C ASP A 158 8.81 11.00 -4.40
N ALA A 159 9.10 10.21 -5.44
CA ALA A 159 9.81 8.94 -5.35
C ALA A 159 11.29 9.08 -4.93
N GLU A 160 11.91 10.25 -5.09
CA GLU A 160 13.29 10.50 -4.64
C GLU A 160 13.32 10.79 -3.14
N LYS A 161 12.32 11.52 -2.63
CA LYS A 161 12.21 11.90 -1.21
C LYS A 161 11.66 10.77 -0.35
N ILE A 162 10.63 10.09 -0.84
CA ILE A 162 10.02 8.92 -0.19
C ILE A 162 9.91 7.83 -1.25
N PRO A 163 10.73 6.77 -1.19
CA PRO A 163 10.70 5.72 -2.19
C PRO A 163 9.30 5.08 -2.28
N PRO A 164 8.87 4.58 -3.45
CA PRO A 164 7.73 3.67 -3.49
C PRO A 164 8.04 2.42 -2.66
N SER A 165 7.00 1.79 -2.11
CA SER A 165 7.14 0.57 -1.31
C SER A 165 7.79 -0.58 -2.09
N TYR A 166 7.56 -0.67 -3.40
CA TYR A 166 8.17 -1.63 -4.30
C TYR A 166 7.99 -1.24 -5.77
N TYR A 167 8.75 -1.87 -6.66
CA TYR A 167 8.45 -1.91 -8.09
C TYR A 167 8.09 -3.34 -8.49
N PHE A 168 6.83 -3.58 -8.85
CA PHE A 168 6.42 -4.86 -9.43
C PHE A 168 6.89 -4.96 -10.87
N ALA A 169 7.33 -6.15 -11.28
CA ALA A 169 7.72 -6.43 -12.67
C ALA A 169 6.76 -7.43 -13.31
N LEU A 170 6.19 -7.05 -14.45
CA LEU A 170 5.45 -7.98 -15.33
C LEU A 170 6.40 -9.01 -15.95
N ASP A 171 7.58 -8.55 -16.36
CA ASP A 171 8.70 -9.37 -16.79
C ASP A 171 9.98 -8.80 -16.15
N PRO A 172 10.62 -9.52 -15.20
CA PRO A 172 11.81 -9.05 -14.50
C PRO A 172 13.08 -9.08 -15.37
N GLU A 173 13.06 -9.74 -16.53
CA GLU A 173 14.17 -9.75 -17.49
C GLU A 173 14.15 -8.50 -18.40
N GLU A 174 13.00 -7.82 -18.48
CA GLU A 174 12.85 -6.62 -19.29
C GLU A 174 13.42 -5.37 -18.61
N THR A 175 14.01 -4.49 -19.41
CA THR A 175 14.66 -3.25 -18.93
C THR A 175 13.87 -1.99 -19.25
N TRP A 176 12.72 -2.14 -19.93
CA TRP A 176 11.87 -1.04 -20.32
C TRP A 176 10.93 -0.65 -19.19
N ALA A 177 10.78 0.66 -18.96
CA ALA A 177 10.02 1.20 -17.84
C ALA A 177 8.57 0.68 -17.78
N ASP A 178 7.93 0.39 -18.91
CA ASP A 178 6.54 -0.05 -18.99
C ASP A 178 6.28 -1.41 -18.30
N TYR A 179 7.33 -2.22 -18.10
CA TYR A 179 7.23 -3.49 -17.39
C TYR A 179 7.35 -3.35 -15.87
N TRP A 180 7.70 -2.16 -15.37
CA TRP A 180 8.01 -1.89 -13.98
C TRP A 180 7.05 -0.87 -13.39
N SER A 181 6.20 -1.30 -12.47
CA SER A 181 5.18 -0.46 -11.85
C SER A 181 5.57 -0.11 -10.41
N PRO A 182 5.90 1.16 -10.10
CA PRO A 182 6.08 1.61 -8.72
C PRO A 182 4.75 1.52 -7.97
N THR A 183 4.82 1.25 -6.67
CA THR A 183 3.63 1.17 -5.84
C THR A 183 3.88 1.63 -4.41
N ASP A 184 2.88 2.24 -3.79
CA ASP A 184 2.82 2.45 -2.33
C ASP A 184 1.98 1.36 -1.62
N PHE A 185 1.49 0.37 -2.37
CA PHE A 185 0.56 -0.64 -1.86
C PHE A 185 1.15 -1.47 -0.71
N LEU A 186 2.45 -1.78 -0.71
CA LEU A 186 3.07 -2.50 0.41
C LEU A 186 3.29 -1.60 1.64
N TYR A 187 3.03 -0.30 1.56
CA TYR A 187 2.83 0.52 2.77
C TYR A 187 1.41 0.37 3.31
N ALA A 188 0.42 0.11 2.45
CA ALA A 188 -0.96 -0.13 2.86
C ALA A 188 -1.12 -1.51 3.51
N SER A 189 -0.48 -2.54 2.95
CA SER A 189 -0.44 -3.92 3.45
C SER A 189 1.02 -4.29 3.76
N PRO A 190 1.59 -3.78 4.87
CA PRO A 190 2.99 -3.99 5.15
C PRO A 190 3.32 -5.43 5.51
N ASP A 191 2.36 -6.25 5.96
CA ASP A 191 2.52 -7.69 6.19
C ASP A 191 2.48 -8.56 4.92
N TYR A 192 2.29 -7.93 3.75
CA TYR A 192 2.32 -8.57 2.43
C TYR A 192 1.19 -9.62 2.22
N ASP A 193 0.01 -9.38 2.78
CA ASP A 193 -1.16 -10.24 2.58
C ASP A 193 -2.17 -9.71 1.54
N PHE A 194 -1.89 -8.52 0.97
CA PHE A 194 -2.75 -7.77 0.06
C PHE A 194 -4.08 -7.28 0.64
N VAL A 195 -4.25 -7.34 1.96
CA VAL A 195 -5.33 -6.68 2.69
C VAL A 195 -4.79 -5.37 3.27
N PRO A 196 -5.29 -4.21 2.84
CA PRO A 196 -4.81 -2.94 3.38
C PRO A 196 -5.10 -2.80 4.87
N ASN A 197 -4.05 -2.65 5.67
CA ASN A 197 -4.08 -2.25 7.07
C ASN A 197 -4.31 -0.74 7.23
N TYR A 198 -3.92 0.06 6.22
CA TYR A 198 -3.97 1.53 6.27
C TYR A 198 -4.51 2.15 4.98
N GLY A 199 -5.20 3.27 5.12
CA GLY A 199 -5.47 4.20 4.01
C GLY A 199 -4.21 5.00 3.69
N ILE A 200 -3.60 4.74 2.53
CA ILE A 200 -2.38 5.44 2.08
C ILE A 200 -2.74 6.54 1.08
N GLY A 201 -2.18 7.73 1.30
CA GLY A 201 -2.20 8.83 0.33
C GLY A 201 -0.81 9.45 0.16
N ARG A 202 -0.39 9.67 -1.08
CA ARG A 202 0.85 10.40 -1.39
C ARG A 202 0.55 11.79 -1.96
N ILE A 203 1.13 12.81 -1.36
CA ILE A 203 1.26 14.14 -1.93
C ILE A 203 2.63 14.20 -2.59
N SER A 204 2.66 13.94 -3.90
CA SER A 204 3.90 13.88 -4.68
C SER A 204 4.37 15.29 -5.01
N VAL A 205 5.45 15.72 -4.38
CA VAL A 205 6.06 17.05 -4.53
C VAL A 205 7.57 16.94 -4.41
N SER A 206 8.28 17.73 -5.20
CA SER A 206 9.74 17.67 -5.29
C SER A 206 10.43 18.69 -4.38
N ASN A 207 9.71 19.75 -3.99
CA ASN A 207 10.25 20.88 -3.24
C ASN A 207 9.21 21.56 -2.34
N THR A 208 9.70 22.43 -1.45
CA THR A 208 8.90 23.13 -0.44
C THR A 208 7.88 24.12 -1.02
N ILE A 209 8.14 24.67 -2.21
CA ILE A 209 7.23 25.62 -2.88
C ILE A 209 6.01 24.86 -3.39
N GLU A 210 6.21 23.77 -4.14
CA GLU A 210 5.13 22.88 -4.59
C GLU A 210 4.29 22.36 -3.42
N LEU A 211 4.96 21.90 -2.35
CA LEU A 211 4.28 21.42 -1.16
C LEU A 211 3.42 22.52 -0.51
N ALA A 212 3.94 23.75 -0.41
CA ALA A 212 3.17 24.87 0.13
C ALA A 212 1.91 25.16 -0.69
N HIS A 213 2.01 25.11 -2.03
CA HIS A 213 0.86 25.27 -2.92
C HIS A 213 -0.19 24.17 -2.72
N VAL A 214 0.24 22.90 -2.66
CA VAL A 214 -0.68 21.77 -2.48
C VAL A 214 -1.35 21.81 -1.11
N VAL A 215 -0.60 22.05 -0.03
CA VAL A 215 -1.17 22.15 1.33
C VAL A 215 -2.17 23.30 1.42
N THR A 216 -1.86 24.46 0.82
CA THR A 216 -2.79 25.58 0.75
C THR A 216 -4.07 25.18 0.03
N LYS A 217 -3.95 24.54 -1.14
CA LYS A 217 -5.11 24.06 -1.90
C LYS A 217 -5.96 23.06 -1.11
N ILE A 218 -5.36 22.13 -0.37
CA ILE A 218 -6.09 21.18 0.47
C ILE A 218 -6.94 21.93 1.51
N LYS A 219 -6.34 22.92 2.18
CA LYS A 219 -7.01 23.70 3.22
C LYS A 219 -8.13 24.59 2.65
N ASP A 220 -7.91 25.16 1.47
CA ASP A 220 -8.89 26.00 0.79
C ASP A 220 -10.05 25.17 0.19
N TRP A 221 -9.80 23.91 -0.14
CA TRP A 221 -10.82 23.00 -0.68
C TRP A 221 -11.86 22.59 0.38
N TYR A 222 -11.46 22.44 1.64
CA TYR A 222 -12.35 22.00 2.72
C TYR A 222 -13.55 22.91 2.99
N PRO A 223 -13.40 24.25 3.06
CA PRO A 223 -14.52 25.18 3.19
C PRO A 223 -15.10 25.63 1.84
N ALA A 224 -14.71 25.01 0.71
CA ALA A 224 -15.14 25.44 -0.61
C ALA A 224 -16.66 25.34 -0.79
N ASP A 225 -17.21 26.27 -1.57
CA ASP A 225 -18.65 26.33 -1.83
C ASP A 225 -19.13 25.08 -2.57
N TRP A 226 -20.21 24.46 -2.08
CA TRP A 226 -20.78 23.24 -2.66
C TRP A 226 -21.15 23.38 -4.15
N SER A 227 -21.50 24.58 -4.60
CA SER A 227 -21.80 24.88 -6.00
C SER A 227 -20.65 24.56 -6.96
N TRP A 228 -19.41 24.60 -6.49
CA TRP A 228 -18.24 24.25 -7.29
C TRP A 228 -18.20 22.75 -7.65
N PHE A 229 -18.86 21.90 -6.85
CA PHE A 229 -18.87 20.44 -7.01
C PHE A 229 -20.09 19.92 -7.78
N GLN A 230 -20.96 20.81 -8.28
CA GLN A 230 -22.15 20.43 -9.05
C GLN A 230 -21.86 20.14 -10.53
N ASN A 231 -20.62 20.33 -10.97
CA ASN A 231 -20.21 20.07 -12.35
C ASN A 231 -19.16 18.96 -12.36
N VAL A 232 -19.38 17.93 -13.18
CA VAL A 232 -18.44 16.83 -13.37
C VAL A 232 -18.00 16.76 -14.84
N VAL A 233 -16.72 16.50 -15.06
CA VAL A 233 -16.17 16.19 -16.38
C VAL A 233 -15.93 14.68 -16.43
N ILE A 234 -16.56 14.00 -17.37
CA ILE A 234 -16.40 12.55 -17.59
C ILE A 234 -15.79 12.36 -18.99
N PRO A 235 -14.45 12.25 -19.11
CA PRO A 235 -13.81 11.95 -20.38
C PRO A 235 -13.88 10.44 -20.68
N GLY A 236 -14.15 10.09 -21.94
CA GLY A 236 -14.05 8.71 -22.45
C GLY A 236 -13.10 8.67 -23.65
N GLY A 237 -12.13 7.76 -23.63
CA GLY A 237 -11.17 7.56 -24.72
C GLY A 237 -11.62 6.49 -25.71
N ASN A 238 -10.93 6.40 -26.86
CA ASN A 238 -11.03 5.25 -27.78
C ASN A 238 -9.79 4.34 -27.58
N PRO A 239 -9.88 3.27 -26.76
CA PRO A 239 -8.73 2.42 -26.44
C PRO A 239 -8.27 1.55 -27.63
N PHE A 240 -9.11 1.36 -28.65
CA PHE A 240 -8.78 0.56 -29.84
C PHE A 240 -9.27 1.29 -31.10
N PRO A 241 -8.45 2.14 -31.74
CA PRO A 241 -8.79 2.64 -33.06
C PRO A 241 -8.94 1.46 -34.02
N ASP A 242 -10.02 1.44 -34.81
CA ASP A 242 -10.43 0.36 -35.71
C ASP A 242 -9.31 -0.04 -36.71
N TRP A 243 -8.40 -0.90 -36.28
CA TRP A 243 -7.41 -1.60 -37.11
C TRP A 243 -7.53 -3.10 -36.86
N LEU A 244 -8.65 -3.68 -37.32
CA LEU A 244 -8.84 -5.10 -37.62
C LEU A 244 -9.58 -5.24 -38.95
#